data_AF-A0A7Y5XZA6-F1
#
_entry.id   AF-A0A7Y5XZA6-F1
#
_cell.length_a   1.000
_cell.length_b   1.000
_cell.length_c   1.000
_cell.angle_alpha   90.00
_cell.angle_beta   90.00
_cell.angle_gamma   90.00
#
_symmetry.space_group_name_H-M   'P 1'
#
loop_
_entity.id
_entity.type
_entity.pdbx_description
1 polymer ?
#
loop_
_entity_poly.entity_id
_entity_poly.type
_entity_poly.pdbx_seq_one_letter_code
_entity_poly.pdbx_strand_id
1 'polypeptide(L)'
;MELLERDREREALEQAIEESRSAGRVVIVAGEAGIGKTALVSSLADGHRVLWGACDPLITPRPMGPLRDAAHEAGGALAEAVEGSR
;
A
#
# COMPACT_ATOMS: atom_id res chain seq x y z
N MET A 1 9.98 -2.03 14.88
CA MET A 1 10.99 -3.07 14.61
C MET A 1 12.01 -2.43 13.69
N GLU A 2 13.29 -2.48 14.01
CA GLU A 2 14.33 -1.87 13.17
C GLU A 2 14.51 -2.72 11.90
N LEU A 3 14.46 -2.07 10.73
CA LEU A 3 14.65 -2.73 9.44
C LEU A 3 16.12 -2.59 9.03
N LEU A 4 16.86 -3.70 9.08
CA LEU A 4 18.29 -3.72 8.79
C LEU A 4 18.56 -4.11 7.32
N GLU A 5 19.64 -3.58 6.75
CA GLU A 5 20.15 -3.94 5.41
C GLU A 5 19.15 -3.73 4.26
N ARG A 6 18.26 -2.74 4.40
CA ARG A 6 17.22 -2.40 3.41
C ARG A 6 17.22 -0.93 3.00
N ASP A 7 18.32 -0.23 3.24
CA ASP A 7 18.42 1.22 3.02
C ASP A 7 18.10 1.59 1.57
N ARG A 8 18.61 0.83 0.61
CA ARG A 8 18.37 1.07 -0.81
C ARG A 8 16.89 0.96 -1.20
N GLU A 9 16.21 -0.10 -0.77
CA GLU A 9 14.80 -0.28 -1.08
C GLU A 9 13.92 0.73 -0.33
N ARG A 10 14.32 1.11 0.89
CA ARG A 10 13.67 2.15 1.68
C ARG A 10 13.80 3.52 1.01
N GLU A 11 14.99 3.92 0.60
CA GLU A 11 15.27 5.16 -0.13
C GLU A 11 14.45 5.25 -1.43
N ALA A 12 14.35 4.15 -2.19
CA ALA A 12 13.55 4.13 -3.42
C ALA A 12 12.05 4.38 -3.16
N LEU A 13 11.52 3.85 -2.06
CA LEU A 13 10.13 4.08 -1.66
C LEU A 13 9.91 5.50 -1.11
N GLU A 14 10.85 6.03 -0.32
CA GLU A 14 10.82 7.43 0.14
C GLU A 14 10.85 8.41 -1.02
N GLN A 15 11.68 8.15 -2.03
CA GLN A 15 11.71 8.94 -3.26
C GLN A 15 10.37 8.87 -3.99
N ALA A 16 9.76 7.68 -4.12
CA ALA A 16 8.45 7.54 -4.76
C ALA A 16 7.34 8.31 -4.02
N ILE A 17 7.40 8.35 -2.68
CA ILE A 17 6.50 9.16 -1.85
C ILE A 17 6.70 10.65 -2.14
N GLU A 18 7.94 11.13 -2.20
CA GLU A 18 8.21 12.54 -2.49
C GLU A 18 7.72 12.94 -3.90
N GLU A 19 8.01 12.10 -4.90
CA GLU A 19 7.54 12.32 -6.27
C GLU A 19 6.01 12.28 -6.40
N SER A 20 5.33 11.59 -5.48
CA SER A 20 3.86 11.46 -5.46
C SER A 20 3.13 12.78 -5.15
N ARG A 21 3.83 13.77 -4.58
CA ARG A 21 3.28 15.11 -4.32
C ARG A 21 2.86 15.84 -5.59
N SER A 22 3.46 15.50 -6.72
CA SER A 22 3.22 16.14 -8.02
C SER A 22 2.26 15.34 -8.91
N ALA A 23 2.37 14.01 -8.89
CA ALA A 23 1.57 13.09 -9.68
C ALA A 23 1.52 11.73 -8.99
N GLY A 24 0.37 11.04 -9.05
CA GLY A 24 0.19 9.74 -8.42
C GLY A 24 1.24 8.71 -8.86
N ARG A 25 1.67 7.86 -7.92
CA ARG A 25 2.70 6.84 -8.14
C ARG A 25 2.18 5.45 -7.78
N VAL A 26 2.68 4.44 -8.49
CA VAL A 26 2.44 3.02 -8.19
C VAL A 26 3.79 2.35 -8.09
N VAL A 27 4.03 1.65 -6.99
CA VAL A 27 5.25 0.87 -6.75
C VAL A 27 4.88 -0.58 -6.54
N ILE A 28 5.64 -1.49 -7.16
CA ILE A 28 5.50 -2.94 -6.97
C ILE A 28 6.70 -3.42 -6.15
N VAL A 29 6.42 -3.97 -4.97
CA VAL A 29 7.45 -4.60 -4.12
C VAL A 29 7.41 -6.10 -4.35
N ALA A 30 8.40 -6.62 -5.08
CA ALA A 30 8.53 -8.03 -5.42
C ALA A 30 9.71 -8.69 -4.68
N GLY A 31 9.61 -10.00 -4.45
CA GLY A 31 10.63 -10.77 -3.77
C GLY A 31 10.10 -12.08 -3.20
N GLU A 32 11.00 -12.92 -2.71
CA GLU A 32 10.68 -14.25 -2.19
C GLU A 32 9.70 -14.21 -1.00
N ALA A 33 8.99 -15.33 -0.77
CA ALA A 33 8.14 -15.48 0.40
C ALA A 33 8.98 -15.33 1.68
N GLY A 34 8.50 -14.55 2.65
CA GLY A 34 9.22 -14.32 3.91
C GLY A 34 10.40 -13.35 3.85
N ILE A 35 10.79 -12.81 2.68
CA ILE A 35 11.97 -11.91 2.53
C ILE A 35 11.83 -10.54 3.24
N GLY A 36 10.70 -10.27 3.89
CA GLY A 36 10.47 -9.03 4.64
C GLY A 36 9.75 -7.92 3.87
N LYS A 37 9.05 -8.21 2.76
CA LYS A 37 8.33 -7.20 1.97
C LYS A 37 7.36 -6.35 2.81
N THR A 38 6.56 -6.98 3.66
CA THR A 38 5.63 -6.29 4.57
C THR A 38 6.39 -5.42 5.57
N ALA A 39 7.47 -5.94 6.15
CA ALA A 39 8.30 -5.16 7.09
C ALA A 39 8.90 -3.91 6.41
N LEU A 40 9.36 -4.03 5.16
CA LEU A 40 9.85 -2.91 4.36
C LEU A 40 8.76 -1.83 4.18
N VAL A 41 7.59 -2.18 3.66
CA VAL A 41 6.53 -1.18 3.42
C VAL A 41 5.97 -0.60 4.71
N SER A 42 5.86 -1.39 5.78
CA SER A 42 5.38 -0.90 7.08
C SER A 42 6.39 0.03 7.77
N SER A 43 7.68 -0.05 7.45
CA SER A 43 8.70 0.86 8.00
C SER A 43 8.52 2.33 7.56
N LEU A 44 7.73 2.57 6.51
CA LEU A 44 7.42 3.89 5.97
C LEU A 44 6.07 4.43 6.47
N ALA A 45 5.37 3.70 7.34
CA ALA A 45 4.07 4.11 7.83
C ALA A 45 4.15 5.28 8.81
N ASP A 46 5.25 5.41 9.53
CA ASP A 46 5.45 6.48 10.51
C ASP A 46 5.45 7.85 9.81
N GLY A 47 4.56 8.75 10.25
CA GLY A 47 4.45 10.10 9.69
C GLY A 47 3.55 10.22 8.44
N HIS A 48 2.95 9.12 7.97
CA HIS A 48 2.04 9.13 6.83
C HIS A 48 0.66 8.59 7.19
N ARG A 49 -0.38 9.11 6.52
CA ARG A 49 -1.68 8.44 6.52
C ARG A 49 -1.60 7.23 5.60
N VAL A 50 -1.61 6.04 6.18
CA VAL A 50 -1.59 4.77 5.45
C VAL A 50 -2.98 4.15 5.49
N LEU A 51 -3.40 3.58 4.37
CA LEU A 51 -4.61 2.76 4.26
C LEU A 51 -4.18 1.36 3.84
N TRP A 52 -4.59 0.33 4.58
CA TRP A 52 -4.19 -1.04 4.29
C TRP A 52 -5.30 -1.82 3.59
N GLY A 53 -4.91 -2.62 2.59
CA GLY A 53 -5.79 -3.56 1.92
C GLY A 53 -5.13 -4.93 1.80
N ALA A 54 -5.90 -6.00 1.99
CA ALA A 54 -5.38 -7.36 1.93
C ALA A 54 -5.73 -8.02 0.60
N CYS A 55 -4.78 -8.79 0.05
CA CYS A 55 -5.11 -9.74 -1.01
C CYS A 55 -5.92 -10.88 -0.40
N ASP A 56 -7.09 -11.16 -0.98
CA ASP A 56 -7.93 -12.27 -0.54
C ASP A 56 -7.18 -13.61 -0.78
N PRO A 57 -7.08 -14.50 0.22
CA PRO A 57 -6.51 -15.84 0.06
C PRO A 57 -7.52 -16.80 -0.61
N LEU A 58 -8.23 -16.30 -1.63
CA LEU A 58 -9.32 -17.00 -2.31
C LEU A 58 -8.90 -17.37 -3.73
N ILE A 59 -9.41 -18.50 -4.22
CA ILE A 59 -9.24 -18.92 -5.62
C ILE A 59 -9.83 -17.88 -6.58
N THR A 60 -10.95 -17.27 -6.20
CA THR A 60 -11.55 -16.13 -6.89
C THR A 60 -11.56 -14.94 -5.96
N PRO A 61 -10.63 -13.97 -6.13
CA PRO A 61 -10.57 -12.77 -5.29
C PRO A 61 -11.83 -11.92 -5.42
N ARG A 62 -12.17 -11.16 -4.37
CA ARG A 62 -13.23 -10.15 -4.45
C ARG A 62 -12.79 -9.07 -5.46
N PRO A 63 -13.68 -8.60 -6.35
CA PRO A 63 -13.37 -7.48 -7.22
C PRO A 63 -12.95 -6.26 -6.40
N MET A 64 -11.73 -5.77 -6.68
CA MET A 64 -11.14 -4.63 -5.99
C MET A 64 -10.98 -4.83 -4.46
N GLY A 65 -10.86 -6.07 -3.97
CA GLY A 65 -10.78 -6.40 -2.53
C GLY A 65 -9.88 -5.47 -1.71
N PRO A 66 -8.57 -5.37 -2.01
CA PRO A 66 -7.66 -4.48 -1.29
C PRO A 66 -8.08 -2.99 -1.31
N LEU A 67 -8.62 -2.51 -2.44
CA LEU A 67 -9.11 -1.13 -2.55
C LEU A 67 -10.37 -0.89 -1.72
N ARG A 68 -11.26 -1.88 -1.63
CA ARG A 68 -12.46 -1.82 -0.79
C ARG A 68 -12.10 -1.79 0.69
N ASP A 69 -11.13 -2.60 1.11
CA ASP A 69 -10.64 -2.60 2.48
C ASP A 69 -10.05 -1.21 2.85
N ALA A 70 -9.19 -0.66 1.99
CA ALA A 70 -8.61 0.68 2.17
C ALA A 70 -9.67 1.80 2.14
N ALA A 71 -10.68 1.69 1.27
CA ALA A 71 -11.74 2.69 1.15
C ALA A 71 -12.67 2.70 2.36
N HIS A 72 -12.97 1.53 2.93
CA HIS A 72 -13.74 1.41 4.17
C HIS A 72 -13.03 2.08 5.35
N GLU A 73 -11.71 1.91 5.47
CA GLU A 73 -10.90 2.63 6.46
C GLU A 73 -10.89 4.14 6.19
N ALA A 74 -10.81 4.55 4.92
CA ALA A 74 -10.69 5.95 4.56
C ALA A 74 -11.99 6.76 4.69
N GLY A 75 -13.13 6.14 4.41
CA GLY A 75 -14.44 6.79 4.28
C GLY A 75 -14.51 7.82 3.14
N GLY A 76 -15.61 8.59 3.15
CA GLY A 76 -15.83 9.76 2.29
C GLY A 76 -15.72 9.47 0.79
N ALA A 77 -15.12 10.40 0.05
CA ALA A 77 -15.04 10.35 -1.41
C ALA A 77 -14.36 9.09 -1.96
N LEU A 78 -13.42 8.49 -1.22
CA LEU A 78 -12.77 7.24 -1.66
C LEU A 78 -13.73 6.05 -1.54
N ALA A 79 -14.50 5.97 -0.44
CA ALA A 79 -15.53 4.95 -0.28
C ALA A 79 -16.60 5.06 -1.38
N GLU A 80 -17.11 6.28 -1.61
CA GLU A 80 -18.10 6.55 -2.67
C GLU A 80 -17.59 6.16 -4.06
N ALA A 81 -16.33 6.49 -4.39
CA ALA A 81 -15.74 6.16 -5.68
C ALA A 81 -15.57 4.64 -5.91
N VAL A 82 -15.25 3.88 -4.86
CA VAL A 82 -15.04 2.42 -4.95
C VAL A 82 -16.35 1.64 -4.94
N GLU A 83 -17.40 2.17 -4.32
CA GLU A 83 -18.75 1.60 -4.40
C GLU A 83 -19.38 1.77 -5.78
N GLY A 84 -18.87 2.74 -6.56
CA GLY A 84 -19.35 3.07 -7.89
C GLY A 84 -20.48 4.08 -7.80
N SER A 85 -20.25 5.28 -8.34
CA SER A 85 -21.29 6.29 -8.52
C SER A 85 -22.45 5.66 -9.28
N ARG A 86 -23.61 5.54 -8.63
CA ARG A 86 -24.88 5.22 -9.30
C ARG A 86 -25.28 6.35 -10.26
#